data_AF-U1QFY7-F1
#
_entry.id   AF-U1QFY7-F1
#
_cell.length_a   1.000
_cell.length_b   1.000
_cell.length_c   1.000
_cell.angle_alpha   90.00
_cell.angle_beta   90.00
_cell.angle_gamma   90.00
#
_symmetry.space_group_name_H-M   'P 1'
#
loop_
_entity.id
_entity.type
_entity.pdbx_description
1 polymer ?
#
loop_
_entity_poly.entity_id
_entity_poly.type
_entity_poly.pdbx_seq_one_letter_code
_entity_poly.pdbx_strand_id
1 'polypeptide(L)'
;MRSMSTTGISTAAQAVTTLDEQTASATDSSERPLTTADRCDVCDAQAYVRVVMLTGELFFCAHHARRHGEKLREVALLFQDETASLLAGE
;
A
#
# COMPACT_ATOMS: atom_id res chain seq x y z
N MET A 1 56.29 24.77 -16.14
CA MET A 1 56.05 24.90 -14.68
C MET A 1 54.65 24.34 -14.43
N ARG A 2 54.52 23.50 -13.40
CA ARG A 2 53.36 22.63 -13.11
C ARG A 2 52.09 23.42 -12.79
N SER A 3 50.95 22.98 -13.31
CA SER A 3 49.64 23.09 -12.64
C SER A 3 48.82 21.84 -12.94
N MET A 4 48.68 20.98 -11.94
CA MET A 4 47.90 19.76 -11.95
C MET A 4 46.50 20.09 -11.41
N SER A 5 45.47 19.92 -12.23
CA SER A 5 44.08 20.02 -11.78
C SER A 5 43.66 18.69 -11.16
N THR A 6 43.54 18.67 -9.84
CA THR A 6 42.93 17.58 -9.08
C THR A 6 41.55 18.02 -8.61
N THR A 7 40.48 17.57 -9.24
CA THR A 7 39.12 17.69 -8.69
C THR A 7 38.50 16.30 -8.63
N GLY A 8 38.14 15.93 -7.40
CA GLY A 8 37.93 14.57 -6.92
C GLY A 8 36.67 13.87 -7.39
N ILE A 9 36.73 12.55 -7.27
CA ILE A 9 35.64 11.61 -7.50
C ILE A 9 34.77 11.58 -6.24
N SER A 10 33.54 12.11 -6.34
CA SER A 10 32.52 11.96 -5.30
C SER A 10 31.97 10.53 -5.33
N THR A 11 32.61 9.66 -4.56
CA THR A 11 32.01 8.38 -4.16
C THR A 11 31.05 8.64 -3.00
N ALA A 12 29.80 8.93 -3.31
CA ALA A 12 28.72 8.85 -2.32
C ALA A 12 28.27 7.39 -2.27
N ALA A 13 28.83 6.65 -1.30
CA ALA A 13 28.28 5.41 -0.79
C ALA A 13 26.83 5.67 -0.34
N GLN A 14 25.87 5.11 -1.07
CA GLN A 14 24.52 4.99 -0.54
C GLN A 14 24.43 3.65 0.16
N ALA A 15 24.41 3.74 1.48
CA ALA A 15 24.22 2.65 2.40
C ALA A 15 22.89 1.94 2.10
N VAL A 16 23.01 0.64 1.86
CA VAL A 16 21.90 -0.30 1.86
C VAL A 16 21.38 -0.40 3.30
N THR A 17 20.21 0.16 3.59
CA THR A 17 19.47 -0.21 4.80
C THR A 17 18.67 -1.46 4.47
N THR A 18 19.23 -2.60 4.81
CA THR A 18 18.50 -3.86 4.90
C THR A 18 17.85 -4.01 6.27
N LEU A 19 16.70 -4.70 6.29
CA LEU A 19 15.94 -5.21 7.43
C LEU A 19 15.05 -4.17 8.14
N ASP A 20 13.80 -4.08 7.69
CA ASP A 20 12.73 -4.53 8.58
C ASP A 20 11.92 -5.62 7.86
N GLU A 21 11.90 -6.75 8.54
CA GLU A 21 11.26 -7.99 8.17
C GLU A 21 9.75 -7.79 8.27
N GLN A 22 9.08 -7.46 7.16
CA GLN A 22 7.62 -7.40 7.14
C GLN A 22 7.07 -8.84 7.05
N THR A 23 7.13 -9.54 8.19
CA THR A 23 6.25 -10.66 8.49
C THR A 23 4.82 -10.14 8.49
N ALA A 24 4.20 -10.12 7.31
CA ALA A 24 2.76 -9.96 7.15
C ALA A 24 2.19 -11.30 6.72
N SER A 25 2.07 -12.21 7.68
CA SER A 25 1.22 -13.39 7.52
C SER A 25 0.59 -13.77 8.86
N ALA A 26 -0.11 -12.80 9.45
CA ALA A 26 -1.25 -13.10 10.29
C ALA A 26 -2.46 -12.54 9.56
N THR A 27 -3.40 -13.40 9.17
CA THR A 27 -4.75 -13.01 8.78
C THR A 27 -5.42 -12.45 10.05
N ASP A 28 -5.05 -11.24 10.41
CA ASP A 28 -5.62 -10.53 11.54
C ASP A 28 -6.94 -9.95 11.06
N SER A 29 -8.04 -10.64 11.37
CA SER A 29 -9.40 -10.24 11.04
C SER A 29 -9.85 -8.97 11.78
N SER A 30 -8.94 -8.32 12.52
CA SER A 30 -9.16 -7.00 13.12
C SER A 30 -9.15 -5.92 12.03
N GLU A 31 -10.01 -4.91 12.19
CA GLU A 31 -10.05 -3.73 11.33
C GLU A 31 -8.83 -2.84 11.59
N ARG A 32 -7.73 -3.07 10.85
CA ARG A 32 -6.59 -2.12 10.79
C ARG A 32 -6.86 -1.01 9.77
N PRO A 33 -6.49 0.25 10.04
CA PRO A 33 -6.58 1.31 9.05
C PRO A 33 -5.82 0.98 7.77
N LEU A 34 -6.39 1.36 6.62
CA LEU A 34 -5.71 1.26 5.33
C LEU A 34 -4.65 2.36 5.21
N THR A 35 -3.53 1.99 4.60
CA THR A 35 -2.36 2.84 4.45
C THR A 35 -2.00 3.01 2.98
N THR A 36 -1.05 3.89 2.72
CA THR A 36 -0.46 4.03 1.38
C THR A 36 0.33 2.80 0.94
N ALA A 37 0.56 1.79 1.79
CA ALA A 37 1.19 0.53 1.39
C ALA A 37 0.18 -0.46 0.79
N ASP A 38 -1.11 -0.33 1.10
CA ASP A 38 -2.14 -1.25 0.62
C ASP A 38 -2.45 -0.98 -0.86
N ARG A 39 -2.43 -2.03 -1.69
CA ARG A 39 -2.51 -1.94 -3.16
C ARG A 39 -3.77 -2.61 -3.68
N CYS A 40 -4.38 -2.04 -4.70
CA CYS A 40 -5.56 -2.60 -5.32
C CYS A 40 -5.17 -3.84 -6.15
N ASP A 41 -5.83 -4.96 -5.90
CA ASP A 41 -5.54 -6.24 -6.59
C ASP A 41 -5.82 -6.21 -8.11
N VAL A 42 -6.53 -5.19 -8.58
CA VAL A 42 -6.90 -5.05 -10.00
C VAL A 42 -5.96 -4.11 -10.76
N CYS A 43 -5.44 -3.05 -10.13
CA CYS A 43 -4.65 -2.02 -10.83
C CYS A 43 -3.44 -1.47 -10.07
N ASP A 44 -3.11 -2.04 -8.92
CA ASP A 44 -1.97 -1.66 -8.08
C ASP A 44 -1.98 -0.21 -7.55
N ALA A 45 -3.06 0.55 -7.74
CA ALA A 45 -3.23 1.86 -7.11
C ALA A 45 -3.47 1.71 -5.60
N GLN A 46 -3.33 2.79 -4.81
CA GLN A 46 -3.66 2.76 -3.38
C GLN A 46 -5.08 2.23 -3.13
N ALA A 47 -5.18 1.29 -2.20
CA ALA A 47 -6.45 0.74 -1.74
C ALA A 47 -7.09 1.64 -0.69
N TYR A 48 -8.42 1.72 -0.76
CA TYR A 48 -9.28 2.42 0.22
C TYR A 48 -10.40 1.53 0.72
N VAL A 49 -10.49 0.30 0.20
CA VAL A 49 -11.48 -0.69 0.61
C VAL A 49 -10.77 -2.03 0.83
N ARG A 50 -11.01 -2.65 1.97
CA ARG A 50 -10.59 -4.01 2.31
C ARG A 50 -11.82 -4.90 2.45
N VAL A 51 -11.75 -6.06 1.80
CA VAL A 51 -12.83 -7.04 1.77
C VAL A 51 -12.28 -8.35 2.33
N VAL A 52 -12.74 -8.74 3.51
CA VAL A 52 -12.38 -10.03 4.12
C VAL A 52 -13.42 -11.06 3.71
N MET A 53 -12.96 -12.23 3.30
CA MET A 53 -13.73 -13.39 2.91
C MET A 53 -13.19 -14.63 3.64
N LEU A 54 -13.89 -15.78 3.53
CA LEU A 54 -13.42 -17.03 4.15
C LEU A 54 -12.03 -17.46 3.66
N THR A 55 -11.68 -17.10 2.43
CA THR A 55 -10.44 -17.51 1.77
C THR A 55 -9.29 -16.51 1.91
N GLY A 56 -9.50 -15.39 2.61
CA GLY A 56 -8.51 -14.33 2.75
C GLY A 56 -9.08 -12.94 2.51
N GLU A 57 -8.24 -12.03 2.06
CA GLU A 57 -8.58 -10.61 1.93
C GLU A 57 -8.30 -10.10 0.52
N LEU A 58 -9.12 -9.16 0.07
CA LEU A 58 -8.95 -8.44 -1.17
C LEU A 58 -8.97 -6.94 -0.92
N PHE A 59 -8.16 -6.21 -1.68
CA PHE A 59 -7.98 -4.78 -1.57
C PHE A 59 -8.39 -4.08 -2.87
N PHE A 60 -9.17 -3.01 -2.73
CA PHE A 60 -9.68 -2.24 -3.86
C PHE A 60 -9.40 -0.75 -3.69
N CYS A 61 -9.00 -0.11 -4.78
CA CYS A 61 -9.01 1.34 -4.87
C CYS A 61 -10.46 1.85 -4.88
N ALA A 62 -10.66 3.12 -4.54
CA ALA A 62 -11.99 3.75 -4.55
C ALA A 62 -12.74 3.56 -5.88
N HIS A 63 -12.02 3.52 -7.01
CA HIS A 63 -12.61 3.28 -8.33
C HIS A 63 -13.21 1.87 -8.47
N HIS A 64 -12.45 0.81 -8.17
CA HIS A 64 -12.95 -0.56 -8.33
C HIS A 64 -13.98 -0.93 -7.27
N ALA A 65 -13.87 -0.38 -6.07
CA ALA A 65 -14.89 -0.51 -5.05
C ALA A 65 -16.25 0.06 -5.50
N ARG A 66 -16.29 1.18 -6.24
CA ARG A 66 -17.58 1.67 -6.80
C ARG A 66 -18.17 0.73 -7.85
N ARG A 67 -17.34 0.05 -8.63
CA ARG A 67 -17.79 -0.85 -9.70
C ARG A 67 -18.28 -2.20 -9.18
N HIS A 68 -17.66 -2.71 -8.11
CA HIS A 68 -17.89 -4.08 -7.62
C HIS A 68 -18.41 -4.16 -6.19
N GLY A 69 -18.43 -3.04 -5.45
CA GLY A 69 -18.67 -2.99 -4.01
C GLY A 69 -20.01 -3.55 -3.56
N GLU A 70 -21.08 -3.35 -4.33
CA GLU A 70 -22.40 -3.90 -4.00
C GLU A 70 -22.35 -5.43 -3.91
N LYS A 71 -21.83 -6.09 -4.95
CA LYS A 71 -21.67 -7.55 -4.99
C LYS A 71 -20.67 -8.06 -3.95
N LEU A 72 -19.60 -7.29 -3.69
CA LEU A 72 -18.60 -7.65 -2.69
C LEU A 72 -19.20 -7.67 -1.28
N ARG A 73 -20.07 -6.71 -0.93
CA ARG A 73 -20.74 -6.65 0.37
C ARG A 73 -21.64 -7.86 0.64
N GLU A 74 -22.24 -8.45 -0.40
CA GLU A 74 -23.11 -9.62 -0.25
C GLU A 74 -22.34 -10.88 0.19
N VAL A 75 -21.06 -10.97 -0.16
CA VAL A 75 -20.24 -12.17 0.09
C VAL A 75 -19.10 -11.96 1.10
N ALA A 76 -18.88 -10.72 1.52
CA ALA A 76 -17.83 -10.36 2.46
C ALA A 76 -18.20 -10.72 3.91
N LEU A 77 -17.22 -11.24 4.65
CA LEU A 77 -17.27 -11.31 6.12
C LEU A 77 -17.09 -9.93 6.74
N LEU A 78 -16.27 -9.08 6.11
CA LEU A 78 -16.05 -7.69 6.49
C LEU A 78 -15.84 -6.86 5.22
N PHE A 79 -16.50 -5.71 5.15
CA PHE A 79 -16.32 -4.71 4.11
C PHE A 79 -15.93 -3.38 4.76
N GLN A 80 -14.63 -3.12 4.81
CA GLN A 80 -14.05 -1.91 5.37
C GLN A 80 -13.88 -0.88 4.27
N ASP A 81 -14.64 0.22 4.32
CA ASP A 81 -14.63 1.30 3.32
C ASP A 81 -14.11 2.61 3.94
N GLU A 82 -12.90 3.00 3.56
CA GLU A 82 -12.24 4.23 4.01
C GLU A 82 -12.17 5.29 2.90
N THR A 83 -13.03 5.20 1.88
CA THR A 83 -13.06 6.19 0.79
C THR A 83 -13.39 7.60 1.27
N ALA A 84 -14.01 7.75 2.44
CA ALA A 84 -14.22 9.04 3.09
C ALA A 84 -12.92 9.77 3.44
N SER A 85 -11.82 9.05 3.70
CA SER A 85 -10.51 9.65 4.01
C SER A 85 -9.95 10.48 2.84
N LEU A 86 -10.41 10.23 1.61
CA LEU A 86 -10.07 11.06 0.44
C LEU A 86 -10.61 12.49 0.54
N LEU A 87 -11.68 12.70 1.30
CA LEU A 87 -12.30 14.01 1.49
C LEU A 87 -11.72 14.74 2.72
N ALA A 88 -11.03 14.03 3.61
CA ALA A 88 -10.49 14.57 4.85
C ALA A 88 -9.06 15.13 4.70
N GLY A 89 -8.45 15.02 3.51
CA GLY A 89 -7.08 15.45 3.23
C GLY A 89 -6.96 16.85 2.62
N GLU A 90 -7.49 17.88 3.30
CA GLU A 90 -7.12 19.30 3.10
C GLU A 90 -6.14 19.76 4.19
#